data_AF-A0A5P9ETC0-F1
#
_entry.id   AF-A0A5P9ETC0-F1
#
_cell.length_a   1.000
_cell.length_b   1.000
_cell.length_c   1.000
_cell.angle_alpha   90.00
_cell.angle_beta   90.00
_cell.angle_gamma   90.00
#
_symmetry.space_group_name_H-M   'P 1'
#
loop_
_entity.id
_entity.type
_entity.pdbx_description
1 polymer ?
#
loop_
_entity_poly.entity_id
_entity_poly.type
_entity_poly.pdbx_seq_one_letter_code
_entity_poly.pdbx_strand_id
1 'polypeptide(L)'
;MFVHIPKTAGTSFRLGADSFFGKENVCRDYGEKAVETSTIVREWISSDKDGWLFARDFEKQGYQFLTGHFHAAKYISIFDASRMITFLRDPIQRIASEYNHFVRNNGYEGSFEDFFRSPQNVNRQLRLVGKNNWAEFGFIGFVDAYQDSLKLLNRKFEIDIPQLHENVAESEVVKPQQLTKDQIEELQILNAEELEFFSSARAQFDWRLRLACADESYVSGCVTHVEMGKLRGWAISEDINNAVLIQVKVDNEIIGECKANEFRPYCRARGLGRAGFIGFSFEFSREINVGSVECVVANTQQPLLNVYS
;
A
#
# COMPACT_ATOMS: atom_id res chain seq x y z
N MET A 1 8.22 -7.35 2.21
CA MET A 1 8.74 -6.08 2.79
C MET A 1 7.58 -5.31 3.38
N PHE A 2 7.73 -4.74 4.58
CA PHE A 2 6.74 -3.92 5.23
C PHE A 2 7.19 -2.45 5.28
N VAL A 3 6.45 -1.60 4.57
CA VAL A 3 6.58 -0.14 4.67
C VAL A 3 5.87 0.27 5.95
N HIS A 4 6.61 0.40 7.04
CA HIS A 4 6.02 0.72 8.33
C HIS A 4 5.71 2.22 8.40
N ILE A 5 4.43 2.56 8.39
CA ILE A 5 3.99 3.95 8.56
C ILE A 5 3.72 4.22 10.04
N PRO A 6 4.30 5.27 10.65
CA PRO A 6 4.06 5.57 12.05
C PRO A 6 2.55 5.70 12.38
N LYS A 7 2.17 5.09 13.51
CA LYS A 7 0.81 5.11 14.08
C LYS A 7 -0.25 4.33 13.27
N THR A 8 0.17 3.32 12.51
CA THR A 8 -0.70 2.42 11.73
C THR A 8 -0.68 0.97 12.23
N ALA A 9 -0.70 0.76 13.56
CA ALA A 9 -0.57 -0.58 14.19
C ALA A 9 0.72 -1.36 13.85
N GLY A 10 1.72 -0.70 13.27
CA GLY A 10 2.93 -1.39 12.84
C GLY A 10 3.80 -1.95 13.97
N THR A 11 3.67 -1.49 15.22
CA THR A 11 4.34 -2.15 16.36
C THR A 11 3.78 -3.55 16.59
N SER A 12 2.45 -3.69 16.69
CA SER A 12 1.78 -4.98 16.83
C SER A 12 2.14 -5.95 15.71
N PHE A 13 2.09 -5.46 14.46
CA PHE A 13 2.43 -6.26 13.29
C PHE A 13 3.90 -6.68 13.29
N ARG A 14 4.82 -5.76 13.61
CA ARG A 14 6.26 -6.05 13.71
C ARG A 14 6.57 -7.09 14.78
N LEU A 15 5.92 -7.01 15.94
CA LEU A 15 6.11 -8.02 16.98
C LEU A 15 5.60 -9.39 16.55
N GLY A 16 4.46 -9.43 15.84
CA GLY A 16 3.97 -10.67 15.24
C GLY A 16 4.96 -11.22 14.21
N ALA A 17 5.47 -10.37 13.32
CA ALA A 17 6.45 -10.74 12.31
C ALA A 17 7.77 -11.23 12.95
N ASP A 18 8.25 -10.56 14.01
CA ASP A 18 9.41 -11.00 14.79
C ASP A 18 9.18 -12.38 15.42
N SER A 19 7.96 -12.66 15.90
CA SER A 19 7.59 -13.96 16.47
C SER A 19 7.52 -15.07 15.42
N PHE A 20 7.09 -14.76 14.20
CA PHE A 20 6.94 -15.74 13.12
C PHE A 20 8.26 -16.00 12.39
N PHE A 21 8.96 -14.96 11.96
CA PHE A 21 10.19 -15.08 11.18
C PHE A 21 11.43 -15.35 12.04
N GLY A 22 11.41 -14.99 13.33
CA GLY A 22 12.61 -14.91 14.17
C GLY A 22 13.32 -13.56 13.99
N LYS A 23 13.73 -12.93 15.09
CA LYS A 23 14.27 -11.55 15.08
C LYS A 23 15.53 -11.41 14.23
N GLU A 24 16.32 -12.46 14.14
CA GLU A 24 17.55 -12.60 13.36
C GLU A 24 17.29 -12.64 11.85
N ASN A 25 16.11 -13.12 11.43
CA ASN A 25 15.71 -13.18 10.01
C ASN A 25 14.91 -11.92 9.58
N VAL A 26 14.82 -10.91 10.45
CA VAL A 26 14.19 -9.62 10.18
C VAL A 26 15.25 -8.55 9.97
N CYS A 27 15.34 -8.05 8.73
CA CYS A 27 16.16 -6.89 8.37
C CYS A 27 15.40 -5.60 8.67
N ARG A 28 16.07 -4.63 9.30
CA ARG A 28 15.44 -3.39 9.78
C ARG A 28 16.10 -2.16 9.16
N ASP A 29 15.28 -1.19 8.77
CA ASP A 29 15.70 0.11 8.25
C ASP A 29 14.92 1.25 8.93
N TYR A 30 15.44 1.73 10.05
CA TYR A 30 14.88 2.86 10.79
C TYR A 30 15.73 4.13 10.61
N GLY A 31 16.54 4.17 9.56
CA GLY A 31 17.48 5.24 9.27
C GLY A 31 18.89 4.96 9.79
N GLU A 32 19.87 5.65 9.22
CA GLU A 32 21.30 5.40 9.41
C GLU A 32 21.75 5.44 10.88
N LYS A 33 21.21 6.40 11.64
CA LYS A 33 21.56 6.63 13.05
C LYS A 33 20.79 5.75 14.03
N ALA A 34 19.73 5.07 13.59
CA ALA A 34 18.96 4.21 14.47
C ALA A 34 19.75 2.94 14.77
N VAL A 35 19.91 2.60 16.06
CA VAL A 35 20.65 1.40 16.50
C VAL A 35 20.03 0.13 15.92
N GLU A 36 18.71 0.11 15.78
CA GLU A 36 17.92 -1.01 15.27
C GLU A 36 18.16 -1.33 13.79
N THR A 37 18.74 -0.39 13.02
CA THR A 37 18.99 -0.60 11.59
C THR A 37 20.02 -1.73 11.38
N SER A 38 19.75 -2.64 10.45
CA SER A 38 20.64 -3.76 10.12
C SER A 38 21.95 -3.25 9.48
N THR A 39 23.05 -3.96 9.72
CA THR A 39 24.38 -3.60 9.20
C THR A 39 24.40 -3.52 7.68
N ILE A 40 23.80 -4.50 7.00
CA ILE A 40 23.70 -4.52 5.53
C ILE A 40 22.93 -3.34 4.93
N VAL A 41 21.98 -2.76 5.68
CA VAL A 41 21.27 -1.55 5.24
C VAL A 41 22.21 -0.36 5.31
N ARG A 42 22.99 -0.22 6.40
CA ARG A 42 23.95 0.88 6.52
C ARG A 42 25.03 0.81 5.44
N GLU A 43 25.55 -0.39 5.21
CA GLU A 43 26.59 -0.64 4.20
C GLU A 43 26.05 -0.40 2.78
N TRP A 44 25.07 -1.19 2.35
CA TRP A 44 24.69 -1.23 0.93
C TRP A 44 23.67 -0.17 0.53
N ILE A 45 22.86 0.34 1.47
CA ILE A 45 21.79 1.29 1.14
C ILE A 45 22.12 2.72 1.55
N SER A 46 22.76 2.92 2.72
CA SER A 46 23.13 4.26 3.18
C SER A 46 24.49 4.73 2.62
N SER A 47 25.55 3.91 2.76
CA SER A 47 26.90 4.25 2.31
C SER A 47 27.05 4.07 0.79
N ASP A 48 26.99 2.82 0.32
CA ASP A 48 27.46 2.48 -1.03
C ASP A 48 26.37 2.66 -2.08
N LYS A 49 25.10 2.64 -1.66
CA LYS A 49 23.91 2.77 -2.51
C LYS A 49 23.84 1.70 -3.62
N ASP A 50 24.32 0.50 -3.31
CA ASP A 50 24.29 -0.67 -4.18
C ASP A 50 23.13 -1.61 -3.80
N GLY A 51 21.99 -1.42 -4.47
CA GLY A 51 20.82 -2.26 -4.25
C GLY A 51 21.00 -3.72 -4.65
N TRP A 52 21.91 -4.02 -5.59
CA TRP A 52 22.15 -5.40 -6.03
C TRP A 52 22.94 -6.17 -4.97
N LEU A 53 24.01 -5.57 -4.43
CA LEU A 53 24.75 -6.16 -3.31
C LEU A 53 23.87 -6.28 -2.07
N PHE A 54 22.98 -5.31 -1.82
CA PHE A 54 22.01 -5.41 -0.75
C PHE A 54 21.09 -6.64 -0.90
N ALA A 55 20.47 -6.83 -2.08
CA ALA A 55 19.60 -7.98 -2.32
C ALA A 55 20.34 -9.32 -2.15
N ARG A 56 21.56 -9.41 -2.70
CA ARG A 56 22.40 -10.61 -2.60
C ARG A 56 22.75 -10.93 -1.15
N ASP A 57 23.17 -9.92 -0.38
CA ASP A 57 23.56 -10.11 1.02
C ASP A 57 22.34 -10.34 1.91
N PHE A 58 21.18 -9.75 1.58
CA PHE A 58 19.90 -10.02 2.23
C PHE A 58 19.56 -11.52 2.16
N GLU A 59 19.61 -12.11 0.97
CA GLU A 59 19.37 -13.54 0.76
C GLU A 59 20.44 -14.41 1.42
N LYS A 60 21.72 -14.05 1.27
CA LYS A 60 22.86 -14.81 1.84
C LYS A 60 22.81 -14.89 3.36
N GLN A 61 22.34 -13.84 4.02
CA GLN A 61 22.18 -13.80 5.48
C GLN A 61 20.89 -14.46 5.97
N GLY A 62 20.04 -14.97 5.06
CA GLY A 62 18.82 -15.68 5.42
C GLY A 62 17.68 -14.76 5.87
N TYR A 63 17.76 -13.45 5.56
CA TYR A 63 16.65 -12.54 5.87
C TYR A 63 15.40 -12.93 5.07
N GLN A 64 14.25 -12.91 5.73
CA GLN A 64 12.96 -13.24 5.13
C GLN A 64 12.02 -12.04 5.11
N PHE A 65 12.30 -11.03 5.93
CA PHE A 65 11.44 -9.88 6.11
C PHE A 65 12.24 -8.59 6.27
N LEU A 66 11.89 -7.57 5.50
CA LEU A 66 12.43 -6.21 5.61
C LEU A 66 11.34 -5.28 6.15
N THR A 67 11.64 -4.50 7.17
CA THR A 67 10.69 -3.53 7.78
C THR A 67 11.37 -2.24 8.21
N GLY A 68 10.65 -1.13 8.20
CA GLY A 68 11.20 0.16 8.63
C GLY A 68 10.38 1.38 8.23
N HIS A 69 10.82 2.55 8.69
CA HIS A 69 10.21 3.84 8.34
C HIS A 69 10.89 4.41 7.09
N PHE A 70 10.55 3.86 5.92
CA PHE A 70 11.13 4.29 4.65
C PHE A 70 10.05 4.52 3.58
N HIS A 71 10.39 5.29 2.54
CA HIS A 71 9.56 5.37 1.33
C HIS A 71 9.68 4.07 0.52
N ALA A 72 8.56 3.56 0.00
CA ALA A 72 8.52 2.35 -0.82
C ALA A 72 9.47 2.41 -2.01
N ALA A 73 9.61 3.60 -2.61
CA ALA A 73 10.52 3.87 -3.72
C ALA A 73 11.98 3.48 -3.45
N LYS A 74 12.40 3.42 -2.17
CA LYS A 74 13.75 3.03 -1.75
C LYS A 74 14.09 1.58 -2.10
N TYR A 75 13.10 0.69 -2.10
CA TYR A 75 13.31 -0.76 -2.25
C TYR A 75 12.55 -1.39 -3.43
N ILE A 76 11.66 -0.64 -4.09
CA ILE A 76 10.79 -1.15 -5.17
C ILE A 76 11.54 -1.56 -6.44
N SER A 77 12.76 -1.06 -6.65
CA SER A 77 13.65 -1.49 -7.74
C SER A 77 14.54 -2.66 -7.36
N ILE A 78 14.63 -2.97 -6.06
CA ILE A 78 15.48 -4.04 -5.52
C ILE A 78 14.67 -5.32 -5.35
N PHE A 79 13.43 -5.18 -4.90
CA PHE A 79 12.51 -6.28 -4.65
C PHE A 79 11.16 -6.03 -5.31
N ASP A 80 10.43 -7.11 -5.55
CA ASP A 80 9.10 -7.08 -6.18
C ASP A 80 8.10 -6.22 -5.39
N ALA A 81 7.43 -5.30 -6.08
CA ALA A 81 6.35 -4.48 -5.52
C ALA A 81 5.19 -5.35 -5.02
N SER A 82 4.94 -6.50 -5.68
CA SER A 82 3.95 -7.50 -5.29
C SER A 82 4.24 -8.16 -3.93
N ARG A 83 5.45 -7.96 -3.37
CA ARG A 83 5.87 -8.41 -2.03
C ARG A 83 5.96 -7.26 -1.03
N MET A 84 5.52 -6.06 -1.41
CA MET A 84 5.37 -4.93 -0.50
C MET A 84 4.02 -4.97 0.20
N ILE A 85 4.07 -4.70 1.50
CA ILE A 85 2.89 -4.60 2.34
C ILE A 85 2.94 -3.33 3.17
N THR A 86 1.77 -2.82 3.55
CA THR A 86 1.64 -1.73 4.54
C THR A 86 0.30 -1.83 5.28
N PHE A 87 0.15 -1.06 6.34
CA PHE A 87 -1.12 -0.82 7.01
C PHE A 87 -1.44 0.66 6.98
N LEU A 88 -2.71 0.99 6.74
CA LEU A 88 -3.23 2.35 6.75
C LEU A 88 -4.13 2.57 7.94
N ARG A 89 -4.24 3.83 8.34
CA ARG A 89 -5.22 4.32 9.30
C ARG A 89 -5.90 5.55 8.72
N ASP A 90 -7.13 5.82 9.16
CA ASP A 90 -7.79 7.10 8.84
C ASP A 90 -6.80 8.27 9.01
N PRO A 91 -6.58 9.11 7.97
CA PRO A 91 -5.53 10.13 7.97
C PRO A 91 -5.62 11.10 9.15
N ILE A 92 -6.83 11.51 9.52
CA ILE A 92 -7.08 12.47 10.59
C ILE A 92 -6.77 11.82 11.95
N GLN A 93 -7.29 10.60 12.19
CA GLN A 93 -7.00 9.86 13.41
C GLN A 93 -5.51 9.53 13.54
N ARG A 94 -4.83 9.24 12.42
CA ARG A 94 -3.39 8.97 12.38
C ARG A 94 -2.59 10.19 12.79
N ILE A 95 -2.92 11.38 12.27
CA ILE A 95 -2.28 12.66 12.64
C ILE A 95 -2.47 12.94 14.13
N ALA A 96 -3.70 12.83 14.65
CA ALA A 96 -3.98 13.02 16.08
C ALA A 96 -3.19 12.03 16.96
N SER A 97 -3.16 10.75 16.57
CA SER A 97 -2.39 9.72 17.28
C SER A 97 -0.88 9.97 17.25
N GLU A 98 -0.38 10.56 16.17
CA GLU A 98 1.03 10.93 16.05
C GLU A 98 1.37 12.14 16.91
N TYR A 99 0.55 13.19 16.88
CA TYR A 99 0.71 14.34 17.78
C TYR A 99 0.77 13.89 19.24
N ASN A 100 -0.18 13.08 19.70
CA ASN A 100 -0.18 12.52 21.06
C ASN A 100 1.09 11.72 21.38
N HIS A 101 1.67 11.04 20.39
CA HIS A 101 2.93 10.31 20.58
C HIS A 101 4.11 11.27 20.72
N PHE A 102 4.18 12.33 19.91
CA PHE A 102 5.24 13.35 19.96
C PHE A 102 5.19 14.16 21.26
N VAL A 103 4.00 14.55 21.73
CA VAL A 103 3.84 15.25 23.02
C VAL A 103 4.34 14.37 24.17
N ARG A 104 3.94 13.09 24.20
CA ARG A 104 4.29 12.19 25.31
C ARG A 104 5.75 11.72 25.32
N ASN A 105 6.31 11.38 24.16
CA ASN A 105 7.59 10.68 24.08
C ASN A 105 8.72 11.53 23.53
N ASN A 106 8.42 12.62 22.83
CA ASN A 106 9.42 13.45 22.15
C ASN A 106 9.47 14.87 22.71
N GLY A 107 8.65 15.19 23.73
CA GLY A 107 8.61 16.51 24.36
C GLY A 107 8.17 17.63 23.41
N TYR A 108 7.25 17.35 22.49
CA TYR A 108 6.73 18.38 21.60
C TYR A 108 5.83 19.35 22.38
N GLU A 109 6.17 20.64 22.35
CA GLU A 109 5.46 21.72 23.06
C GLU A 109 4.57 22.58 22.16
N GLY A 110 4.61 22.37 20.84
CA GLY A 110 3.81 23.13 19.88
C GLY A 110 2.33 22.75 19.90
N SER A 111 1.49 23.57 19.27
CA SER A 111 0.06 23.29 19.15
C SER A 111 -0.23 22.13 18.20
N PHE A 112 -1.46 21.58 18.27
CA PHE A 112 -1.90 20.57 17.32
C PHE A 112 -1.93 21.11 15.88
N GLU A 113 -2.32 22.38 15.73
CA GLU A 113 -2.36 23.12 14.48
C GLU A 113 -0.98 23.27 13.85
N ASP A 114 0.01 23.71 14.62
CA ASP A 114 1.40 23.80 14.15
C ASP A 114 1.93 22.42 13.73
N PHE A 115 1.54 21.38 14.46
CA PHE A 115 1.93 20.02 14.15
C PHE A 115 1.35 19.56 12.82
N PHE A 116 0.03 19.64 12.59
CA PHE A 116 -0.56 19.10 11.37
C PHE A 116 -0.29 19.97 10.13
N ARG A 117 -0.04 21.27 10.29
CA ARG A 117 0.37 22.18 9.20
C ARG A 117 1.81 21.95 8.76
N SER A 118 2.63 21.29 9.58
CA SER A 118 4.01 20.99 9.23
C SER A 118 4.06 20.07 8.00
N PRO A 119 4.84 20.39 6.95
CA PRO A 119 4.84 19.64 5.69
C PRO A 119 5.06 18.13 5.87
N GLN A 120 5.90 17.71 6.81
CA GLN A 120 6.17 16.29 7.11
C GLN A 120 4.95 15.49 7.63
N ASN A 121 3.88 16.16 8.05
CA ASN A 121 2.65 15.53 8.55
C ASN A 121 1.51 15.52 7.54
N VAL A 122 1.61 16.32 6.48
CA VAL A 122 0.64 16.38 5.37
C VAL A 122 0.86 15.22 4.39
N ASN A 123 -0.21 14.51 4.01
CA ASN A 123 -0.22 13.38 3.05
C ASN A 123 0.87 12.33 3.35
N ARG A 124 1.14 12.09 4.63
CA ARG A 124 2.28 11.27 5.07
C ARG A 124 2.20 9.81 4.64
N GLN A 125 1.05 9.16 4.77
CA GLN A 125 0.88 7.76 4.35
C GLN A 125 1.05 7.65 2.84
N LEU A 126 0.41 8.54 2.08
CA LEU A 126 0.51 8.57 0.61
C LEU A 126 1.95 8.78 0.15
N ARG A 127 2.72 9.67 0.80
CA ARG A 127 4.13 9.89 0.47
C ARG A 127 5.01 8.67 0.74
N LEU A 128 4.78 7.95 1.83
CA LEU A 128 5.56 6.76 2.16
C LEU A 128 5.27 5.61 1.20
N VAL A 129 4.01 5.40 0.83
CA VAL A 129 3.61 4.37 -0.13
C VAL A 129 3.99 4.75 -1.57
N GLY A 130 3.88 6.04 -1.91
CA GLY A 130 4.10 6.60 -3.23
C GLY A 130 2.81 6.64 -4.05
N LYS A 131 2.44 7.85 -4.50
CA LYS A 131 1.20 8.14 -5.25
C LYS A 131 0.97 7.22 -6.45
N ASN A 132 2.04 6.85 -7.15
CA ASN A 132 1.96 6.04 -8.37
C ASN A 132 2.27 4.56 -8.15
N ASN A 133 2.63 4.16 -6.92
CA ASN A 133 3.11 2.79 -6.64
C ASN A 133 2.11 1.98 -5.81
N TRP A 134 1.16 2.60 -5.12
CA TRP A 134 0.34 1.88 -4.14
C TRP A 134 -0.52 0.77 -4.74
N ALA A 135 -0.98 0.92 -5.99
CA ALA A 135 -1.73 -0.11 -6.71
C ALA A 135 -0.90 -1.39 -6.94
N GLU A 136 0.42 -1.28 -6.91
CA GLU A 136 1.38 -2.36 -7.14
C GLU A 136 1.68 -3.18 -5.88
N PHE A 137 1.31 -2.66 -4.71
CA PHE A 137 1.57 -3.33 -3.44
C PHE A 137 0.86 -4.69 -3.42
N GLY A 138 1.57 -5.71 -2.93
CA GLY A 138 0.98 -7.02 -2.68
C GLY A 138 -0.22 -6.92 -1.75
N PHE A 139 -0.10 -6.13 -0.69
CA PHE A 139 -1.16 -6.02 0.31
C PHE A 139 -1.18 -4.65 1.02
N ILE A 140 -2.38 -4.12 1.24
CA ILE A 140 -2.60 -2.94 2.07
C ILE A 140 -3.68 -3.30 3.09
N GLY A 141 -3.30 -3.35 4.36
CA GLY A 141 -4.20 -3.60 5.48
C GLY A 141 -4.69 -2.31 6.13
N PHE A 142 -5.63 -2.45 7.06
CA PHE A 142 -6.25 -1.32 7.76
C PHE A 142 -6.27 -1.54 9.27
N VAL A 143 -5.97 -0.50 10.05
CA VAL A 143 -5.93 -0.58 11.52
C VAL A 143 -7.29 -0.89 12.12
N ASP A 144 -8.36 -0.29 11.61
CA ASP A 144 -9.73 -0.50 12.07
C ASP A 144 -10.31 -1.86 11.63
N ALA A 145 -9.63 -2.56 10.72
CA ALA A 145 -9.92 -3.93 10.30
C ALA A 145 -8.68 -4.84 10.46
N TYR A 146 -7.89 -4.63 11.53
CA TYR A 146 -6.57 -5.25 11.67
C TYR A 146 -6.63 -6.79 11.68
N GLN A 147 -7.61 -7.36 12.38
CA GLN A 147 -7.77 -8.81 12.46
C GLN A 147 -8.04 -9.43 11.08
N ASP A 148 -8.96 -8.84 10.31
CA ASP A 148 -9.27 -9.34 8.97
C ASP A 148 -8.13 -9.06 7.99
N SER A 149 -7.44 -7.93 8.16
CA SER A 149 -6.22 -7.61 7.40
C SER A 149 -5.15 -8.69 7.61
N LEU A 150 -4.92 -9.10 8.85
CA LEU A 150 -3.92 -10.13 9.17
C LEU A 150 -4.31 -11.50 8.61
N LYS A 151 -5.58 -11.90 8.70
CA LYS A 151 -6.09 -13.14 8.11
C LYS A 151 -5.87 -13.18 6.60
N LEU A 152 -6.25 -12.11 5.89
CA LEU A 152 -6.08 -12.02 4.44
C LEU A 152 -4.60 -12.04 4.04
N LEU A 153 -3.75 -11.32 4.78
CA LEU A 153 -2.31 -11.27 4.55
C LEU A 153 -1.66 -12.65 4.75
N ASN A 154 -1.98 -13.34 5.84
CA ASN A 154 -1.49 -14.68 6.14
C ASN A 154 -1.92 -15.67 5.05
N ARG A 155 -3.19 -15.64 4.62
CA ARG A 155 -3.70 -16.44 3.49
C ARG A 155 -2.93 -16.15 2.21
N LYS A 156 -2.73 -14.87 1.87
CA LYS A 156 -2.11 -14.45 0.61
C LYS A 156 -0.65 -14.89 0.47
N PHE A 157 0.12 -14.76 1.55
CA PHE A 157 1.56 -15.02 1.52
C PHE A 157 1.92 -16.39 2.10
N GLU A 158 0.93 -17.20 2.47
CA GLU A 158 1.12 -18.52 3.09
C GLU A 158 2.01 -18.45 4.34
N ILE A 159 1.76 -17.45 5.18
CA ILE A 159 2.46 -17.21 6.44
C ILE A 159 1.48 -17.24 7.62
N ASP A 160 1.99 -17.30 8.85
CA ASP A 160 1.16 -17.36 10.06
C ASP A 160 1.65 -16.34 11.11
N ILE A 161 1.57 -15.05 10.75
CA ILE A 161 1.90 -13.98 11.70
C ILE A 161 0.81 -13.94 12.78
N PRO A 162 1.16 -14.09 14.07
CA PRO A 162 0.18 -14.08 15.15
C PRO A 162 -0.36 -12.68 15.42
N GLN A 163 -1.62 -12.62 15.85
CA GLN A 163 -2.23 -11.39 16.33
C GLN A 163 -1.71 -11.06 17.73
N LEU A 164 -0.75 -10.15 17.81
CA LEU A 164 -0.30 -9.59 19.08
C LEU A 164 -0.98 -8.24 19.34
N HIS A 165 -1.60 -8.11 20.50
CA HIS A 165 -2.12 -6.84 20.97
C HIS A 165 -1.09 -6.19 21.89
N GLU A 166 -0.59 -5.01 21.50
CA GLU A 166 0.00 -4.09 22.48
C GLU A 166 -1.08 -3.18 23.06
N ASN A 167 -0.93 -2.87 24.34
CA ASN A 167 -1.85 -2.03 25.08
C ASN A 167 -1.99 -0.64 24.43
N VAL A 168 -3.23 -0.24 24.19
CA VAL A 168 -3.57 1.12 23.75
C VAL A 168 -3.26 2.07 24.90
N ALA A 169 -2.47 3.12 24.64
CA ALA A 169 -2.14 4.11 25.66
C ALA A 169 -3.42 4.84 26.14
N GLU A 170 -3.71 4.78 27.44
CA GLU A 170 -4.97 5.24 28.05
C GLU A 170 -5.15 6.77 28.09
N SER A 171 -4.09 7.57 27.89
CA SER A 171 -4.14 9.04 27.98
C SER A 171 -3.83 9.73 26.64
N GLU A 172 -4.88 10.17 25.94
CA GLU A 172 -4.76 10.97 24.71
C GLU A 172 -4.94 12.47 25.03
N VAL A 173 -3.99 13.31 24.59
CA VAL A 173 -4.07 14.78 24.73
C VAL A 173 -5.10 15.34 23.74
N VAL A 174 -5.09 14.84 22.51
CA VAL A 174 -6.06 15.14 21.46
C VAL A 174 -6.81 13.86 21.12
N LYS A 175 -8.13 13.88 21.31
CA LYS A 175 -9.01 12.81 20.84
C LYS A 175 -9.60 13.22 19.48
N PRO A 176 -9.59 12.35 18.45
CA PRO A 176 -10.20 12.68 17.16
C PRO A 176 -11.66 13.14 17.26
N GLN A 177 -12.41 12.63 18.24
CA GLN A 177 -13.82 13.00 18.49
C GLN A 177 -13.99 14.41 19.08
N GLN A 178 -12.91 15.05 19.53
CA GLN A 178 -12.90 16.37 20.17
C GLN A 178 -12.36 17.47 19.25
N LEU A 179 -12.02 17.14 18.00
CA LEU A 179 -11.57 18.13 17.02
C LEU A 179 -12.70 19.09 16.65
N THR A 180 -12.36 20.38 16.52
CA THR A 180 -13.32 21.39 16.07
C THR A 180 -13.64 21.20 14.59
N LYS A 181 -14.76 21.77 14.15
CA LYS A 181 -15.16 21.74 12.74
C LYS A 181 -14.07 22.37 11.85
N ASP A 182 -13.54 23.52 12.24
CA ASP A 182 -12.51 24.23 11.49
C ASP A 182 -11.21 23.41 11.38
N GLN A 183 -10.80 22.72 12.46
CA GLN A 183 -9.65 21.82 12.42
C GLN A 183 -9.87 20.65 11.46
N ILE A 184 -11.07 20.05 11.47
CA ILE A 184 -11.41 18.94 10.57
C ILE A 184 -11.38 19.41 9.11
N GLU A 185 -12.01 20.55 8.80
CA GLU A 185 -12.02 21.11 7.44
C GLU A 185 -10.60 21.42 6.96
N GLU A 186 -9.76 22.02 7.79
CA GLU A 186 -8.37 22.31 7.44
C GLU A 186 -7.56 21.03 7.21
N LEU A 187 -7.69 20.04 8.09
CA LEU A 187 -7.04 18.74 7.94
C LEU A 187 -7.47 18.03 6.65
N GLN A 188 -8.74 18.11 6.28
CA GLN A 188 -9.27 17.56 5.03
C GLN A 188 -8.67 18.25 3.81
N ILE A 189 -8.57 19.58 3.83
CA ILE A 189 -7.95 20.35 2.75
C ILE A 189 -6.47 20.00 2.60
N LEU A 190 -5.72 20.00 3.71
CA LEU A 190 -4.29 19.67 3.69
C LEU A 190 -4.04 18.25 3.21
N ASN A 191 -4.90 17.29 3.60
CA ASN A 191 -4.70 15.87 3.32
C ASN A 191 -5.63 15.31 2.24
N ALA A 192 -6.14 16.15 1.34
CA ALA A 192 -7.15 15.76 0.35
C ALA A 192 -6.68 14.57 -0.52
N GLU A 193 -5.43 14.60 -1.00
CA GLU A 193 -4.87 13.52 -1.80
C GLU A 193 -4.75 12.20 -1.00
N GLU A 194 -4.33 12.26 0.27
CA GLU A 194 -4.28 11.07 1.12
C GLU A 194 -5.66 10.52 1.45
N LEU A 195 -6.67 11.38 1.61
CA LEU A 195 -8.06 10.97 1.84
C LEU A 195 -8.65 10.24 0.63
N GLU A 196 -8.40 10.75 -0.59
CA GLU A 196 -8.81 10.08 -1.83
C GLU A 196 -8.11 8.72 -2.00
N PHE A 197 -6.80 8.68 -1.76
CA PHE A 197 -6.02 7.44 -1.72
C PHE A 197 -6.57 6.45 -0.69
N PHE A 198 -6.81 6.90 0.55
CA PHE A 198 -7.30 6.06 1.63
C PHE A 198 -8.66 5.46 1.30
N SER A 199 -9.58 6.25 0.75
CA SER A 199 -10.90 5.80 0.29
C SER A 199 -10.77 4.74 -0.80
N SER A 200 -9.92 4.98 -1.80
CA SER A 200 -9.70 4.04 -2.91
C SER A 200 -9.07 2.72 -2.44
N ALA A 201 -8.06 2.80 -1.57
CA ALA A 201 -7.43 1.63 -0.97
C ALA A 201 -8.42 0.85 -0.09
N ARG A 202 -9.32 1.55 0.63
CA ARG A 202 -10.34 0.92 1.46
C ARG A 202 -11.37 0.18 0.62
N ALA A 203 -11.85 0.79 -0.46
CA ALA A 203 -12.77 0.12 -1.39
C ALA A 203 -12.16 -1.18 -1.96
N GLN A 204 -10.87 -1.17 -2.33
CA GLN A 204 -10.17 -2.38 -2.80
C GLN A 204 -10.02 -3.43 -1.68
N PHE A 205 -9.78 -3.02 -0.44
CA PHE A 205 -9.75 -3.92 0.70
C PHE A 205 -11.10 -4.57 1.00
N ASP A 206 -12.20 -3.81 0.93
CA ASP A 206 -13.55 -4.35 1.09
C ASP A 206 -13.87 -5.38 -0.01
N TRP A 207 -13.37 -5.18 -1.23
CA TRP A 207 -13.41 -6.20 -2.29
C TRP A 207 -12.59 -7.44 -1.96
N ARG A 208 -11.37 -7.30 -1.40
CA ARG A 208 -10.58 -8.46 -0.93
C ARG A 208 -11.36 -9.28 0.09
N LEU A 209 -12.02 -8.64 1.05
CA LEU A 209 -12.86 -9.31 2.05
C LEU A 209 -14.02 -10.05 1.39
N ARG A 210 -14.76 -9.37 0.52
CA ARG A 210 -15.91 -9.95 -0.19
C ARG A 210 -15.51 -11.19 -0.99
N LEU A 211 -14.45 -11.09 -1.79
CA LEU A 211 -13.99 -12.20 -2.63
C LEU A 211 -13.43 -13.34 -1.80
N ALA A 212 -12.68 -13.05 -0.74
CA ALA A 212 -12.20 -14.09 0.17
C ALA A 212 -13.34 -14.87 0.85
N CYS A 213 -14.44 -14.19 1.22
CA CYS A 213 -15.65 -14.84 1.75
C CYS A 213 -16.38 -15.69 0.71
N ALA A 214 -16.28 -15.34 -0.58
CA ALA A 214 -16.84 -16.10 -1.69
C ALA A 214 -15.90 -17.18 -2.24
N ASP A 215 -14.71 -17.33 -1.65
CA ASP A 215 -13.62 -18.18 -2.15
C ASP A 215 -13.17 -17.85 -3.59
N GLU A 216 -13.27 -16.57 -3.96
CA GLU A 216 -12.81 -16.03 -5.23
C GLU A 216 -11.46 -15.32 -5.07
N SER A 217 -10.62 -15.38 -6.10
CA SER A 217 -9.33 -14.69 -6.11
C SER A 217 -9.50 -13.19 -6.37
N TYR A 218 -8.88 -12.38 -5.52
CA TYR A 218 -8.77 -10.95 -5.75
C TYR A 218 -7.88 -10.65 -6.97
N VAL A 219 -8.21 -9.58 -7.71
CA VAL A 219 -7.40 -9.08 -8.82
C VAL A 219 -6.76 -7.75 -8.43
N SER A 220 -5.43 -7.67 -8.46
CA SER A 220 -4.72 -6.38 -8.43
C SER A 220 -4.66 -5.81 -9.84
N GLY A 221 -5.00 -4.53 -10.03
CA GLY A 221 -4.88 -3.91 -11.34
C GLY A 221 -5.32 -2.46 -11.37
N CYS A 222 -4.89 -1.76 -12.43
CA CYS A 222 -5.35 -0.42 -12.72
C CYS A 222 -5.41 -0.13 -14.21
N VAL A 223 -6.30 0.81 -14.55
CA VAL A 223 -6.25 1.59 -15.79
C VAL A 223 -5.20 2.67 -15.60
N THR A 224 -4.28 2.74 -16.55
CA THR A 224 -3.12 3.67 -16.50
C THR A 224 -3.25 4.81 -17.49
N HIS A 225 -3.96 4.59 -18.60
CA HIS A 225 -4.07 5.57 -19.68
C HIS A 225 -5.43 5.41 -20.37
N VAL A 226 -6.07 6.54 -20.66
CA VAL A 226 -7.28 6.62 -21.50
C VAL A 226 -7.13 7.85 -22.38
N GLU A 227 -6.71 7.65 -23.63
CA GLU A 227 -6.47 8.75 -24.60
C GLU A 227 -6.79 8.29 -26.02
N MET A 228 -7.25 9.22 -26.87
CA MET A 228 -7.39 9.03 -28.33
C MET A 228 -8.09 7.72 -28.74
N GLY A 229 -9.20 7.38 -28.10
CA GLY A 229 -9.94 6.16 -28.43
C GLY A 229 -9.21 4.87 -28.01
N LYS A 230 -8.25 4.92 -27.08
CA LYS A 230 -7.58 3.75 -26.53
C LYS A 230 -7.47 3.80 -25.02
N LEU A 231 -7.72 2.66 -24.40
CA LEU A 231 -7.50 2.42 -22.98
C LEU A 231 -6.36 1.41 -22.80
N ARG A 232 -5.53 1.62 -21.76
CA ARG A 232 -4.49 0.68 -21.37
C ARG A 232 -4.43 0.54 -19.85
N GLY A 233 -4.22 -0.69 -19.41
CA GLY A 233 -4.01 -1.00 -18.00
C GLY A 233 -3.22 -2.29 -17.82
N TRP A 234 -3.21 -2.74 -16.57
CA TRP A 234 -2.73 -4.06 -16.20
C TRP A 234 -3.62 -4.66 -15.11
N ALA A 235 -3.74 -5.98 -15.10
CA ALA A 235 -4.49 -6.73 -14.09
C ALA A 235 -3.89 -8.12 -13.89
N ILE A 236 -3.80 -8.54 -12.64
CA ILE A 236 -3.29 -9.85 -12.23
C ILE A 236 -4.13 -10.41 -11.10
N SER A 237 -4.57 -11.66 -11.26
CA SER A 237 -5.22 -12.43 -10.19
C SER A 237 -4.17 -13.05 -9.27
N GLU A 238 -4.56 -13.34 -8.03
CA GLU A 238 -3.76 -14.20 -7.14
C GLU A 238 -3.52 -15.59 -7.75
N ASP A 239 -4.43 -16.11 -8.58
CA ASP A 239 -4.13 -17.20 -9.51
C ASP A 239 -3.35 -16.68 -10.72
N ILE A 240 -2.02 -16.77 -10.62
CA ILE A 240 -1.12 -16.28 -11.66
C ILE A 240 -1.18 -17.09 -12.96
N ASN A 241 -1.79 -18.28 -12.98
CA ASN A 241 -1.78 -19.14 -14.17
C ASN A 241 -2.72 -18.62 -15.26
N ASN A 242 -3.80 -17.92 -14.89
CA ASN A 242 -4.82 -17.46 -15.83
C ASN A 242 -4.75 -15.95 -16.07
N ALA A 243 -4.90 -15.56 -17.34
CA ALA A 243 -4.99 -14.15 -17.69
C ALA A 243 -6.37 -13.62 -17.26
N VAL A 244 -6.40 -12.43 -16.67
CA VAL A 244 -7.65 -11.82 -16.21
C VAL A 244 -8.47 -11.34 -17.41
N LEU A 245 -9.76 -11.67 -17.44
CA LEU A 245 -10.70 -11.11 -18.42
C LEU A 245 -11.31 -9.83 -17.85
N ILE A 246 -11.20 -8.73 -18.61
CA ILE A 246 -11.63 -7.40 -18.22
C ILE A 246 -12.80 -6.98 -19.09
N GLN A 247 -13.86 -6.51 -18.45
CA GLN A 247 -14.98 -5.82 -19.08
C GLN A 247 -14.74 -4.31 -19.03
N VAL A 248 -14.90 -3.66 -20.18
CA VAL A 248 -14.83 -2.21 -20.29
C VAL A 248 -16.25 -1.66 -20.34
N LYS A 249 -16.55 -0.76 -19.39
CA LYS A 249 -17.84 -0.08 -19.28
C LYS A 249 -17.66 1.40 -19.61
N VAL A 250 -18.64 1.95 -20.31
CA VAL A 250 -18.79 3.40 -20.53
C VAL A 250 -20.22 3.76 -20.21
N ASP A 251 -20.41 4.74 -19.32
CA ASP A 251 -21.75 5.14 -18.83
C ASP A 251 -22.55 3.95 -18.26
N ASN A 252 -21.88 3.06 -17.53
CA ASN A 252 -22.40 1.79 -16.98
C ASN A 252 -22.79 0.70 -17.99
N GLU A 253 -22.62 0.92 -19.30
CA GLU A 253 -22.86 -0.11 -20.31
C GLU A 253 -21.58 -0.84 -20.68
N ILE A 254 -21.62 -2.17 -20.74
CA ILE A 254 -20.48 -2.98 -21.22
C ILE A 254 -20.36 -2.78 -22.73
N ILE A 255 -19.24 -2.21 -23.16
CA ILE A 255 -18.96 -1.96 -24.58
C ILE A 255 -17.99 -2.99 -25.19
N GLY A 256 -17.36 -3.82 -24.36
CA GLY A 256 -16.51 -4.91 -24.82
C GLY A 256 -15.64 -5.51 -23.72
N GLU A 257 -14.83 -6.49 -24.12
CA GLU A 257 -13.94 -7.24 -23.24
C GLU A 257 -12.53 -7.33 -23.81
N CYS A 258 -11.54 -7.44 -22.92
CA CYS A 258 -10.15 -7.67 -23.29
C CYS A 258 -9.46 -8.57 -22.25
N LYS A 259 -8.34 -9.20 -22.63
CA LYS A 259 -7.57 -10.08 -21.73
C LYS A 259 -6.30 -9.38 -21.28
N ALA A 260 -5.98 -9.53 -19.99
CA ALA A 260 -4.74 -9.08 -19.39
C ALA A 260 -3.59 -10.08 -19.66
N ASN A 261 -3.16 -10.17 -20.91
CA ASN A 261 -2.09 -11.09 -21.35
C ASN A 261 -0.99 -10.40 -22.17
N GLU A 262 -1.09 -9.09 -22.38
CA GLU A 262 -0.08 -8.33 -23.11
C GLU A 262 1.16 -8.10 -22.23
N PHE A 263 2.34 -8.11 -22.87
CA PHE A 263 3.58 -7.80 -22.16
C PHE A 263 3.65 -6.32 -21.80
N ARG A 264 4.08 -6.03 -20.55
CA ARG A 264 4.38 -4.69 -20.04
C ARG A 264 5.77 -4.68 -19.42
N PRO A 265 6.77 -4.04 -20.05
CA PRO A 265 8.14 -3.97 -19.51
C PRO A 265 8.19 -3.37 -18.10
N TYR A 266 7.39 -2.33 -17.85
CA TYR A 266 7.26 -1.71 -16.53
C TYR A 266 6.80 -2.71 -15.46
N CYS A 267 5.71 -3.44 -15.71
CA CYS A 267 5.19 -4.45 -14.78
C CYS A 267 6.20 -5.57 -14.50
N ARG A 268 6.99 -5.98 -15.52
CA ARG A 268 8.08 -6.94 -15.33
C ARG A 268 9.18 -6.38 -14.43
N ALA A 269 9.62 -5.15 -14.68
CA ALA A 269 10.65 -4.49 -13.88
C ALA A 269 10.23 -4.25 -12.42
N ARG A 270 8.91 -4.17 -12.17
CA ARG A 270 8.32 -4.04 -10.83
C ARG A 270 8.01 -5.36 -10.12
N GLY A 271 8.20 -6.50 -10.78
CA GLY A 271 7.90 -7.81 -10.19
C GLY A 271 6.40 -8.06 -9.97
N LEU A 272 5.52 -7.53 -10.82
CA LEU A 272 4.06 -7.70 -10.69
C LEU A 272 3.52 -9.06 -11.14
N GLY A 273 4.37 -10.09 -11.22
CA GLY A 273 3.98 -11.46 -11.59
C GLY A 273 3.86 -11.71 -13.09
N ARG A 274 3.57 -12.98 -13.44
CA ARG A 274 3.41 -13.50 -14.83
C ARG A 274 4.48 -13.02 -15.82
N ALA A 275 5.72 -12.81 -15.36
CA ALA A 275 6.81 -12.23 -16.14
C ALA A 275 6.46 -10.93 -16.90
N GLY A 276 5.47 -10.16 -16.43
CA GLY A 276 4.97 -8.94 -17.07
C GLY A 276 3.86 -9.13 -18.11
N PHE A 277 3.37 -10.34 -18.34
CA PHE A 277 2.24 -10.63 -19.25
C PHE A 277 0.89 -10.47 -18.53
N ILE A 278 0.62 -9.23 -18.11
CA ILE A 278 -0.57 -8.81 -17.34
C ILE A 278 -1.18 -7.52 -17.88
N GLY A 279 -0.67 -7.00 -18.99
CA GLY A 279 -1.21 -5.80 -19.63
C GLY A 279 -2.48 -6.11 -20.40
N PHE A 280 -3.36 -5.13 -20.50
CA PHE A 280 -4.48 -5.15 -21.44
C PHE A 280 -4.59 -3.81 -22.15
N SER A 281 -5.14 -3.84 -23.36
CA SER A 281 -5.53 -2.68 -24.13
C SER A 281 -6.95 -2.86 -24.68
N PHE A 282 -7.68 -1.76 -24.81
CA PHE A 282 -8.98 -1.75 -25.44
C PHE A 282 -9.09 -0.53 -26.37
N GLU A 283 -9.64 -0.72 -27.57
CA GLU A 283 -9.84 0.37 -28.54
C GLU A 283 -11.33 0.69 -28.65
N PHE A 284 -11.65 1.96 -28.47
CA PHE A 284 -13.01 2.47 -28.55
C PHE A 284 -13.35 2.76 -30.02
N SER A 285 -14.56 2.38 -30.43
CA SER A 285 -15.08 2.64 -31.76
C SER A 285 -15.62 4.07 -31.94
N ARG A 286 -15.66 4.86 -30.86
CA ARG A 286 -16.18 6.24 -30.82
C ARG A 286 -15.40 7.08 -29.81
N GLU A 287 -15.52 8.41 -29.91
CA GLU A 287 -15.13 9.30 -28.82
C GLU A 287 -15.98 9.01 -27.57
N ILE A 288 -15.32 9.03 -26.42
CA ILE A 288 -15.95 8.73 -25.13
C ILE A 288 -15.55 9.80 -24.11
N ASN A 289 -16.39 9.97 -23.09
CA ASN A 289 -16.01 10.72 -21.92
C ASN A 289 -15.08 9.86 -21.06
N VAL A 290 -13.82 10.27 -20.91
CA VAL A 290 -12.82 9.56 -20.10
C VAL A 290 -13.30 9.35 -18.66
N GLY A 291 -14.05 10.31 -18.10
CA GLY A 291 -14.57 10.23 -16.74
C GLY A 291 -15.66 9.19 -16.52
N SER A 292 -16.25 8.63 -17.58
CA SER A 292 -17.28 7.58 -17.48
C SER A 292 -16.77 6.17 -17.81
N VAL A 293 -15.45 6.02 -17.99
CA VAL A 293 -14.82 4.73 -18.24
C VAL A 293 -14.55 3.99 -16.94
N GLU A 294 -15.02 2.75 -16.88
CA GLU A 294 -14.74 1.82 -15.79
C GLU A 294 -14.25 0.49 -16.37
N CYS A 295 -13.20 -0.08 -15.79
CA CYS A 295 -12.79 -1.45 -16.07
C CYS A 295 -13.11 -2.32 -14.87
N VAL A 296 -13.82 -3.42 -15.11
CA VAL A 296 -14.14 -4.41 -14.08
C VAL A 296 -13.65 -5.79 -14.49
N VAL A 297 -13.37 -6.64 -13.52
CA VAL A 297 -13.07 -8.05 -13.75
C VAL A 297 -14.37 -8.76 -14.16
N ALA A 298 -14.36 -9.47 -15.29
CA ALA A 298 -15.57 -9.97 -15.92
C ALA A 298 -16.40 -10.92 -15.03
N ASN A 299 -15.76 -11.83 -14.30
CA ASN A 299 -16.45 -12.82 -13.46
C ASN A 299 -16.92 -12.25 -12.12
N THR A 300 -16.12 -11.41 -11.46
CA THR A 300 -16.41 -10.94 -10.10
C THR A 300 -17.05 -9.56 -10.05
N GLN A 301 -17.03 -8.82 -11.17
CA GLN A 301 -17.39 -7.40 -11.26
C GLN A 301 -16.54 -6.50 -10.35
N GLN A 302 -15.39 -6.98 -9.87
CA GLN A 302 -14.46 -6.17 -9.09
C GLN A 302 -13.93 -5.01 -9.97
N PRO A 303 -14.03 -3.75 -9.53
CA PRO A 303 -13.50 -2.61 -10.26
C PRO A 303 -11.97 -2.55 -10.14
N LEU A 304 -11.32 -2.28 -11.27
CA LEU A 304 -9.92 -1.89 -11.30
C LEU A 304 -9.78 -0.42 -10.89
N LEU A 305 -8.60 -0.06 -10.40
CA LEU A 305 -8.30 1.33 -10.04
C LEU A 305 -8.14 2.19 -11.30
N ASN A 306 -8.60 3.44 -11.23
CA ASN A 306 -8.29 4.44 -12.25
C ASN A 306 -7.14 5.30 -11.75
N VAL A 307 -5.94 5.07 -12.30
CA VAL A 307 -4.73 5.84 -11.96
C VAL A 307 -4.34 6.62 -13.21
N TYR A 308 -4.91 7.80 -13.37
CA TYR A 308 -4.52 8.71 -14.44
C TYR A 308 -3.21 9.40 -14.02
N SER A 309 -2.18 9.26 -14.85
CA SER A 309 -0.91 9.99 -14.71
C SER A 309 -1.03 11.42 -15.20
#